data_AF-F9WGY1-F1
#
_entry.id   AF-F9WGY1-F1
#
_cell.length_a   1.000
_cell.length_b   1.000
_cell.length_c   1.000
_cell.angle_alpha   90.00
_cell.angle_beta   90.00
_cell.angle_gamma   90.00
#
_symmetry.space_group_name_H-M   'P 1'
#
loop_
_entity.id
_entity.type
_entity.pdbx_description
1 polymer ?
#
loop_
_entity_poly.entity_id
_entity_poly.type
_entity_poly.pdbx_seq_one_letter_code
_entity_poly.pdbx_strand_id
1 'polypeptide(L)'
;MWRTVTLAVRRKWGQRAWSPTATTSGAAPANGISAQEALQIAYRPMPPSETVEYEEDFGHNLMIHREYISKRCRDRVSFEISALSYSETELHRGKQHLAGIMNRERRGVSVGASGAPDDQVSMETDVDPNTREVLSARYLFNEKRLQFCDRFQTFFQSRLEGETGDPARNGDTQYLFSLMEACAVIYGCETDAARETYYRMFLQLDLDTLEEEEEALRNRIAEAKLVQQILQNKERGCRRTLNDRIQPSTAAWVA
;
A
#
# COMPACT_ATOMS: atom_id res chain seq x y z
N MET A 1 -24.17 -38.57 -19.18
CA MET A 1 -24.80 -38.19 -17.89
C MET A 1 -24.39 -39.23 -16.85
N TRP A 2 -23.29 -39.03 -16.12
CA TRP A 2 -22.80 -39.99 -15.14
C TRP A 2 -23.47 -39.71 -13.79
N ARG A 3 -24.30 -40.65 -13.31
CA ARG A 3 -24.87 -40.62 -11.95
C ARG A 3 -23.80 -41.15 -10.99
N THR A 4 -23.14 -40.28 -10.25
CA THR A 4 -22.29 -40.67 -9.12
C THR A 4 -23.19 -41.11 -7.95
N VAL A 5 -23.10 -42.39 -7.60
CA VAL A 5 -23.74 -42.94 -6.39
C VAL A 5 -22.99 -42.37 -5.19
N THR A 6 -23.61 -41.43 -4.48
CA THR A 6 -23.09 -40.92 -3.21
C THR A 6 -23.42 -41.95 -2.11
N LEU A 7 -22.49 -42.88 -1.88
CA LEU A 7 -22.55 -43.77 -0.71
C LEU A 7 -22.20 -42.94 0.54
N ALA A 8 -23.19 -42.74 1.40
CA ALA A 8 -22.98 -42.09 2.69
C ALA A 8 -22.22 -43.04 3.63
N VAL A 9 -20.91 -42.82 3.78
CA VAL A 9 -20.10 -43.50 4.80
C VAL A 9 -20.14 -42.67 6.08
N ARG A 10 -20.52 -43.30 7.21
CA ARG A 10 -20.46 -42.67 8.55
C ARG A 10 -19.26 -43.19 9.33
N ARG A 11 -18.56 -42.30 10.02
CA ARG A 11 -17.47 -42.67 10.94
C ARG A 11 -18.05 -43.22 12.25
N LYS A 12 -17.48 -44.31 12.77
CA LYS A 12 -17.75 -44.81 14.13
C LYS A 12 -16.62 -44.36 15.07
N TRP A 13 -16.97 -43.84 16.24
CA TRP A 13 -15.99 -43.41 17.23
C TRP A 13 -15.05 -44.57 17.63
N GLY A 14 -13.75 -44.29 17.72
CA GLY A 14 -12.73 -45.30 18.04
C GLY A 14 -12.39 -46.30 16.94
N GLN A 15 -13.08 -46.27 15.79
CA GLN A 15 -12.83 -47.20 14.68
C GLN A 15 -12.38 -46.44 13.42
N ARG A 16 -11.34 -46.94 12.75
CA ARG A 16 -10.80 -46.38 11.50
C ARG A 16 -10.70 -47.48 10.45
N ALA A 17 -11.05 -47.17 9.21
CA ALA A 17 -10.73 -48.02 8.08
C ALA A 17 -9.29 -47.74 7.64
N TRP A 18 -8.50 -48.78 7.43
CA TRP A 18 -7.19 -48.65 6.80
C TRP A 18 -7.37 -48.58 5.29
N SER A 19 -6.76 -47.58 4.66
CA SER A 19 -6.77 -47.40 3.21
C SER A 19 -5.38 -47.71 2.66
N PRO A 20 -5.27 -48.31 1.46
CA PRO A 20 -3.97 -48.50 0.82
C PRO A 20 -3.35 -47.14 0.48
N THR A 21 -2.02 -47.06 0.57
CA THR A 21 -1.28 -45.88 0.13
C THR A 21 -1.15 -45.89 -1.39
N ALA A 22 -1.24 -44.72 -2.02
CA ALA A 22 -0.72 -44.57 -3.38
C ALA A 22 0.81 -44.85 -3.34
N THR A 23 1.32 -45.55 -4.34
CA THR A 23 2.75 -45.91 -4.44
C THR A 23 3.67 -44.72 -4.72
N THR A 24 3.11 -43.55 -5.03
CA THR A 24 3.81 -42.29 -5.21
C THR A 24 4.00 -41.58 -3.86
N SER A 25 5.25 -41.57 -3.37
CA SER A 25 5.87 -40.59 -2.45
C SER A 25 5.14 -40.14 -1.17
N GLY A 26 4.03 -40.77 -0.78
CA GLY A 26 3.22 -40.34 0.36
C GLY A 26 2.25 -39.19 0.02
N ALA A 27 1.68 -38.56 1.06
CA ALA A 27 0.64 -37.54 0.88
C ALA A 27 1.15 -36.18 0.37
N ALA A 28 2.43 -35.87 0.59
CA ALA A 28 3.09 -34.65 0.16
C ALA A 28 4.54 -35.00 -0.24
N PRO A 29 4.84 -35.10 -1.55
CA PRO A 29 6.18 -35.46 -2.03
C PRO A 29 7.21 -34.38 -1.67
N ALA A 30 8.29 -34.75 -0.97
CA ALA A 30 9.35 -33.82 -0.58
C ALA A 30 10.23 -33.35 -1.76
N ASN A 31 10.29 -34.14 -2.83
CA ASN A 31 11.15 -33.89 -3.99
C ASN A 31 10.51 -32.92 -5.01
N GLY A 32 9.30 -32.41 -4.73
CA GLY A 32 8.52 -31.56 -5.63
C GLY A 32 7.34 -32.30 -6.30
N ILE A 33 6.47 -31.53 -6.96
CA ILE A 33 5.28 -32.01 -7.67
C ILE A 33 5.33 -31.55 -9.13
N SER A 34 4.82 -32.38 -10.04
CA SER A 34 4.70 -32.00 -11.45
C SER A 34 3.54 -31.02 -11.69
N ALA A 35 3.55 -30.31 -12.82
CA ALA A 35 2.49 -29.37 -13.17
C ALA A 35 1.10 -30.03 -13.28
N GLN A 36 1.03 -31.27 -13.78
CA GLN A 36 -0.23 -31.99 -13.95
C GLN A 36 -0.83 -32.44 -12.60
N GLU A 37 0.03 -32.84 -11.66
CA GLU A 37 -0.39 -33.15 -10.29
C GLU A 37 -0.83 -31.87 -9.55
N ALA A 38 -0.05 -30.79 -9.69
CA ALA A 38 -0.38 -29.49 -9.12
C ALA A 38 -1.69 -28.93 -9.68
N LEU A 39 -2.01 -29.18 -10.95
CA LEU A 39 -3.26 -28.74 -11.57
C LEU A 39 -4.50 -29.35 -10.88
N GLN A 40 -4.41 -30.62 -10.46
CA GLN A 40 -5.48 -31.26 -9.69
C GLN A 40 -5.63 -30.65 -8.28
N ILE A 41 -4.53 -30.14 -7.72
CA ILE A 41 -4.54 -29.42 -6.44
C ILE A 41 -5.15 -28.02 -6.63
N ALA A 42 -4.75 -27.30 -7.68
CA ALA A 42 -5.28 -25.98 -8.02
C ALA A 42 -6.79 -26.05 -8.27
N TYR A 43 -7.25 -27.01 -9.07
CA TYR A 43 -8.65 -27.29 -9.34
C TYR A 43 -9.27 -28.29 -8.34
N ARG A 44 -8.96 -28.12 -7.05
CA ARG A 44 -9.59 -28.89 -5.98
C ARG A 44 -11.13 -28.85 -6.10
N PRO A 45 -11.84 -29.97 -5.88
CA PRO A 45 -13.29 -30.04 -6.01
C PRO A 45 -13.99 -29.34 -4.84
N MET A 46 -14.10 -28.01 -4.93
CA MET A 46 -14.87 -27.16 -4.02
C MET A 46 -16.34 -27.08 -4.46
N PRO A 47 -17.31 -26.88 -3.55
CA PRO A 47 -18.71 -26.71 -3.92
C PRO A 47 -18.92 -25.46 -4.81
N PRO A 48 -19.37 -25.59 -6.07
CA PRO A 48 -19.36 -24.47 -7.02
C PRO A 48 -20.34 -23.35 -6.65
N SER A 49 -21.42 -23.65 -5.93
CA SER A 49 -22.41 -22.63 -5.50
C SER A 49 -21.87 -21.63 -4.47
N GLU A 50 -20.70 -21.89 -3.89
CA GLU A 50 -20.08 -21.12 -2.80
C GLU A 50 -18.62 -20.77 -3.10
N THR A 51 -18.16 -21.05 -4.34
CA THR A 51 -16.79 -20.85 -4.78
C THR A 51 -16.77 -19.78 -5.86
N VAL A 52 -15.86 -18.83 -5.75
CA VAL A 52 -15.57 -17.84 -6.80
C VAL A 52 -14.24 -18.23 -7.43
N GLU A 53 -14.21 -18.25 -8.76
CA GLU A 53 -13.03 -18.56 -9.56
C GLU A 53 -12.70 -17.33 -10.41
N TYR A 54 -11.42 -16.95 -10.44
CA TYR A 54 -10.89 -15.83 -11.19
C TYR A 54 -9.56 -16.24 -11.83
N GLU A 55 -9.32 -15.77 -13.04
CA GLU A 55 -8.08 -15.98 -13.77
C GLU A 55 -7.63 -14.66 -14.41
N GLU A 56 -6.33 -14.39 -14.36
CA GLU A 56 -5.73 -13.19 -14.94
C GLU A 56 -4.50 -13.55 -15.76
N ASP A 57 -4.52 -13.16 -17.04
CA ASP A 57 -3.46 -13.43 -18.00
C ASP A 57 -2.54 -12.22 -18.16
N PHE A 58 -1.27 -12.40 -17.84
CA PHE A 58 -0.20 -11.39 -17.94
C PHE A 58 0.70 -11.62 -19.18
N GLY A 59 0.19 -12.35 -20.18
CA GLY A 59 0.81 -12.64 -21.47
C GLY A 59 1.72 -13.87 -21.42
N HIS A 60 2.80 -13.81 -20.65
CA HIS A 60 3.75 -14.93 -20.53
C HIS A 60 3.42 -15.88 -19.38
N ASN A 61 2.51 -15.50 -18.48
CA ASN A 61 2.08 -16.28 -17.33
C ASN A 61 0.61 -15.98 -17.00
N LEU A 62 -0.09 -16.96 -16.44
CA LEU A 62 -1.47 -16.87 -15.99
C LEU A 62 -1.54 -17.14 -14.48
N MET A 63 -2.27 -16.32 -13.74
CA MET A 63 -2.56 -16.55 -12.33
C MET A 63 -4.00 -17.00 -12.14
N ILE A 64 -4.20 -18.11 -11.44
CA ILE A 64 -5.52 -18.66 -11.10
C ILE A 64 -5.78 -18.42 -9.62
N HIS A 65 -6.93 -17.84 -9.30
CA HIS A 65 -7.38 -17.56 -7.94
C HIS A 65 -8.75 -18.20 -7.68
N ARG A 66 -8.86 -19.05 -6.64
CA ARG A 66 -10.11 -19.75 -6.30
C ARG A 66 -10.38 -19.64 -4.81
N GLU A 67 -11.50 -19.04 -4.45
CA GLU A 67 -11.90 -18.83 -3.06
C GLU A 67 -13.22 -19.54 -2.76
N TYR A 68 -13.25 -20.31 -1.69
CA TYR A 68 -14.46 -20.96 -1.18
C TYR A 68 -14.82 -20.39 0.18
N ILE A 69 -16.03 -19.84 0.30
CA ILE A 69 -16.55 -19.32 1.57
C ILE A 69 -17.84 -20.06 1.94
N SER A 70 -17.73 -20.90 2.97
CA SER A 70 -18.83 -21.75 3.43
C SER A 70 -20.04 -20.96 3.88
N LYS A 71 -21.25 -21.42 3.54
CA LYS A 71 -22.50 -20.83 4.06
C LYS A 71 -22.59 -20.80 5.58
N ARG A 72 -21.97 -21.75 6.27
CA ARG A 72 -22.08 -21.88 7.74
C ARG A 72 -21.41 -20.74 8.50
N CYS A 73 -20.44 -20.08 7.89
CA CYS A 73 -19.60 -19.10 8.58
C CYS A 73 -19.89 -17.65 8.18
N ARG A 74 -20.73 -17.41 7.15
CA ARG A 74 -21.00 -16.06 6.63
C ARG A 74 -21.50 -15.07 7.67
N ASP A 75 -22.34 -15.50 8.60
CA ASP A 75 -22.95 -14.62 9.61
C ASP A 75 -22.05 -14.39 10.84
N ARG A 76 -20.91 -15.07 10.94
CA ARG A 76 -20.06 -15.08 12.15
C ARG A 76 -18.61 -14.69 11.87
N VAL A 77 -18.20 -14.63 10.61
CA VAL A 77 -16.82 -14.33 10.22
C VAL A 77 -16.68 -12.83 10.04
N SER A 78 -15.58 -12.28 10.55
CA SER A 78 -15.24 -10.87 10.37
C SER A 78 -14.86 -10.57 8.92
N PHE A 79 -15.02 -9.32 8.53
CA PHE A 79 -14.61 -8.84 7.21
C PHE A 79 -13.11 -9.07 6.93
N GLU A 80 -12.25 -8.98 7.96
CA GLU A 80 -10.81 -9.21 7.83
C GLU A 80 -10.44 -10.65 7.44
N ILE A 81 -11.27 -11.63 7.85
CA ILE A 81 -11.06 -13.05 7.53
C ILE A 81 -11.79 -13.42 6.22
N SER A 82 -12.95 -12.81 5.97
CA SER A 82 -13.76 -13.04 4.78
C SER A 82 -14.20 -11.70 4.21
N ALA A 83 -13.38 -11.14 3.32
CA ALA A 83 -13.56 -9.81 2.72
C ALA A 83 -14.68 -9.77 1.65
N LEU A 84 -15.88 -10.19 2.05
CA LEU A 84 -17.07 -10.14 1.21
C LEU A 84 -17.50 -8.67 1.04
N SER A 85 -17.55 -8.23 -0.21
CA SER A 85 -18.05 -6.90 -0.58
C SER A 85 -19.34 -7.06 -1.38
N TYR A 86 -20.44 -6.54 -0.84
CA TYR A 86 -21.76 -6.63 -1.46
C TYR A 86 -22.12 -5.36 -2.25
N SER A 87 -21.32 -4.30 -2.12
CA SER A 87 -21.46 -3.05 -2.86
C SER A 87 -20.13 -2.61 -3.50
N GLU A 88 -20.23 -1.75 -4.51
CA GLU A 88 -19.05 -1.17 -5.18
C GLU A 88 -18.20 -0.34 -4.21
N THR A 89 -18.83 0.36 -3.26
CA THR A 89 -18.12 1.17 -2.26
C THR A 89 -17.33 0.29 -1.29
N GLU A 90 -17.89 -0.85 -0.86
CA GLU A 90 -17.19 -1.84 -0.03
C GLU A 90 -16.06 -2.51 -0.81
N LEU A 91 -16.28 -2.80 -2.09
CA LEU A 91 -15.25 -3.39 -2.95
C LEU A 91 -14.06 -2.45 -3.10
N HIS A 92 -14.30 -1.17 -3.40
CA HIS A 92 -13.23 -0.19 -3.56
C HIS A 92 -12.45 0.01 -2.24
N ARG A 93 -13.16 0.21 -1.13
CA ARG A 93 -12.54 0.38 0.19
C ARG A 93 -11.80 -0.88 0.66
N GLY A 94 -12.37 -2.06 0.42
CA GLY A 94 -11.77 -3.34 0.75
C GLY A 94 -10.47 -3.56 -0.01
N LYS A 95 -10.46 -3.27 -1.33
CA LYS A 95 -9.25 -3.31 -2.15
C LYS A 95 -8.17 -2.36 -1.61
N GLN A 96 -8.52 -1.11 -1.30
CA GLN A 96 -7.58 -0.15 -0.72
C GLN A 96 -7.02 -0.62 0.63
N HIS A 97 -7.87 -1.17 1.50
CA HIS A 97 -7.46 -1.67 2.80
C HIS A 97 -6.47 -2.84 2.69
N LEU A 98 -6.79 -3.85 1.88
CA LEU A 98 -5.94 -5.02 1.67
C LEU A 98 -4.64 -4.65 0.93
N ALA A 99 -4.70 -3.73 -0.04
CA ALA A 99 -3.52 -3.19 -0.70
C ALA A 99 -2.59 -2.50 0.31
N GLY A 100 -3.14 -1.73 1.26
CA GLY A 100 -2.36 -1.10 2.33
C GLY A 100 -1.64 -2.12 3.22
N ILE A 101 -2.31 -3.22 3.60
CA ILE A 101 -1.71 -4.30 4.40
C ILE A 101 -0.58 -4.97 3.62
N MET A 102 -0.87 -5.45 2.40
CA MET A 102 0.11 -6.13 1.55
C MET A 102 1.33 -5.25 1.26
N ASN A 103 1.11 -3.98 0.92
CA ASN A 103 2.21 -3.05 0.60
C ASN A 103 3.05 -2.73 1.83
N ARG A 104 2.45 -2.63 3.03
CA ARG A 104 3.19 -2.46 4.28
C ARG A 104 4.03 -3.70 4.60
N GLU A 105 3.48 -4.90 4.43
CA GLU A 105 4.22 -6.15 4.65
C GLU A 105 5.40 -6.29 3.68
N ARG A 106 5.15 -6.11 2.37
CA ARG A 106 6.20 -6.18 1.35
C ARG A 106 7.34 -5.20 1.60
N ARG A 107 7.02 -3.94 1.95
CA ARG A 107 8.02 -2.90 2.24
C ARG A 107 8.69 -3.09 3.60
N GLY A 108 7.96 -3.52 4.62
CA GLY A 108 8.53 -3.71 5.96
C GLY A 108 9.65 -4.74 6.01
N VAL A 109 9.62 -5.74 5.13
CA VAL A 109 10.67 -6.78 5.03
C VAL A 109 12.01 -6.20 4.56
N SER A 110 12.04 -5.14 3.75
CA SER A 110 13.29 -4.59 3.19
C SER A 110 14.17 -3.88 4.22
N VAL A 111 13.56 -3.30 5.27
CA VAL A 111 14.26 -2.62 6.38
C VAL A 111 14.24 -3.43 7.68
N GLY A 112 13.53 -4.57 7.67
CA GLY A 112 13.41 -5.49 8.80
C GLY A 112 14.51 -6.56 8.80
N ALA A 113 14.30 -7.62 9.57
CA ALA A 113 15.31 -8.67 9.83
C ALA A 113 15.80 -9.41 8.58
N SER A 114 15.02 -9.44 7.50
CA SER A 114 15.40 -10.07 6.23
C SER A 114 16.00 -9.08 5.22
N GLY A 115 16.09 -7.80 5.58
CA GLY A 115 16.70 -6.76 4.77
C GLY A 115 18.23 -6.84 4.75
N ALA A 116 18.86 -6.08 3.85
CA ALA A 116 20.32 -6.01 3.80
C ALA A 116 20.87 -5.43 5.12
N PRO A 117 22.07 -5.85 5.59
CA PRO A 117 22.63 -5.38 6.85
C PRO A 117 22.77 -3.86 6.94
N ASP A 118 23.14 -3.22 5.82
CA ASP A 118 23.29 -1.76 5.75
C ASP A 118 21.94 -1.02 5.71
N ASP A 119 20.84 -1.68 5.37
CA ASP A 119 19.49 -1.09 5.33
C ASP A 119 18.81 -1.07 6.70
N GLN A 120 19.35 -1.83 7.67
CA GLN A 120 18.80 -1.92 9.02
C GLN A 120 19.38 -0.81 9.91
N VAL A 121 18.53 0.11 10.36
CA VAL A 121 18.90 1.14 11.32
C VAL A 121 18.02 1.03 12.55
N SER A 122 18.63 0.90 13.73
CA SER A 122 17.93 0.85 15.01
C SER A 122 18.02 2.19 15.74
N MET A 123 17.06 2.44 16.64
CA MET A 123 17.02 3.62 17.49
C MET A 123 17.15 3.18 18.94
N GLU A 124 18.09 3.79 19.66
CA GLU A 124 18.24 3.64 21.09
C GLU A 124 17.40 4.72 21.77
N THR A 125 16.51 4.30 22.68
CA THR A 125 15.65 5.19 23.46
C THR A 125 15.76 4.86 24.93
N ASP A 126 16.08 5.87 25.74
CA ASP A 126 16.13 5.76 27.19
C ASP A 126 15.35 6.92 27.83
N VAL A 127 14.47 6.59 28.78
CA VAL A 127 13.56 7.52 29.44
C VAL A 127 13.66 7.32 30.93
N ASP A 128 14.02 8.38 31.66
CA ASP A 128 14.13 8.32 33.12
C ASP A 128 12.74 8.05 33.73
N PRO A 129 12.56 6.97 34.52
CA PRO A 129 11.28 6.63 35.12
C PRO A 129 10.77 7.69 36.11
N ASN A 130 11.65 8.51 36.69
CA ASN A 130 11.28 9.49 37.71
C ASN A 130 10.89 10.84 37.09
N THR A 131 11.75 11.39 36.23
CA THR A 131 11.54 12.70 35.60
C THR A 131 10.70 12.61 34.32
N ARG A 132 10.61 11.41 33.73
CA ARG A 132 10.05 11.16 32.38
C ARG A 132 10.77 11.94 31.28
N GLU A 133 12.01 12.37 31.54
CA GLU A 133 12.86 12.99 30.53
C GLU A 133 13.51 11.94 29.64
N VAL A 134 13.60 12.25 28.35
CA VAL A 134 14.29 11.40 27.37
C VAL A 134 15.78 11.70 27.46
N LEU A 135 16.55 10.73 27.97
CA LEU A 135 18.00 10.86 28.17
C LEU A 135 18.76 10.57 26.88
N SER A 136 18.25 9.65 26.06
CA SER A 136 18.82 9.28 24.78
C SER A 136 17.71 8.95 23.80
N ALA A 137 17.79 9.52 22.61
CA ALA A 137 16.97 9.19 21.46
C ALA A 137 17.85 9.36 20.22
N ARG A 138 18.68 8.35 19.94
CA ARG A 138 19.66 8.40 18.86
C ARG A 138 19.55 7.19 17.95
N TYR A 139 19.80 7.40 16.67
CA TYR A 139 19.99 6.29 15.75
C TYR A 139 21.37 5.65 15.92
N LEU A 140 21.40 4.33 15.80
CA LEU A 140 22.62 3.54 15.83
C LEU A 140 23.16 3.43 14.40
N PHE A 141 23.99 4.40 14.01
CA PHE A 141 24.60 4.47 12.70
C PHE A 141 25.90 3.67 12.62
N ASN A 142 26.15 3.10 11.43
CA ASN A 142 27.46 2.58 11.06
C ASN A 142 28.44 3.72 10.73
N GLU A 143 29.73 3.41 10.62
CA GLU A 143 30.78 4.40 10.38
C GLU A 143 30.54 5.20 9.09
N LYS A 144 30.03 4.56 8.04
CA LYS A 144 29.72 5.20 6.74
C LYS A 144 28.71 6.35 6.91
N ARG A 145 27.66 6.14 7.70
CA ARG A 145 26.64 7.17 7.98
C ARG A 145 27.17 8.26 8.91
N LEU A 146 28.01 7.92 9.88
CA LEU A 146 28.67 8.90 10.75
C LEU A 146 29.61 9.83 9.95
N GLN A 147 30.38 9.28 9.01
CA GLN A 147 31.21 10.08 8.08
C GLN A 147 30.38 10.99 7.17
N PHE A 148 29.15 10.61 6.81
CA PHE A 148 28.24 11.50 6.11
C PHE A 148 27.80 12.66 7.01
N CYS A 149 27.42 12.38 8.26
CA CYS A 149 26.99 13.40 9.22
C CYS A 149 28.12 14.40 9.52
N ASP A 150 29.35 13.91 9.72
CA ASP A 150 30.51 14.75 9.99
C ASP A 150 30.83 15.70 8.82
N ARG A 151 30.81 15.19 7.58
CA ARG A 151 30.96 16.02 6.37
C ARG A 151 29.86 17.07 6.26
N PHE A 152 28.62 16.72 6.61
CA PHE A 152 27.50 17.65 6.58
C PHE A 152 27.70 18.79 7.60
N GLN A 153 27.98 18.46 8.86
CA GLN A 153 28.17 19.48 9.90
C GLN A 153 29.40 20.34 9.63
N THR A 154 30.53 19.75 9.20
CA THR A 154 31.74 20.50 8.83
C THR A 154 31.45 21.54 7.74
N PHE A 155 30.67 21.16 6.71
CA PHE A 155 30.27 22.07 5.64
C PHE A 155 29.42 23.23 6.16
N PHE A 156 28.37 22.95 6.94
CA PHE A 156 27.48 23.99 7.45
C PHE A 156 28.12 24.89 8.50
N GLN A 157 28.97 24.35 9.38
CA GLN A 157 29.77 25.13 10.33
C GLN A 157 30.68 26.10 9.58
N SER A 158 31.43 25.63 8.58
CA SER A 158 32.34 26.47 7.79
C SER A 158 31.65 27.64 7.07
N ARG A 159 30.35 27.50 6.75
CA ARG A 159 29.56 28.51 6.04
C ARG A 159 28.82 29.46 6.97
N LEU A 160 28.30 28.97 8.09
CA LEU A 160 27.41 29.72 8.96
C LEU A 160 28.15 30.41 10.12
N GLU A 161 29.26 29.85 10.60
CA GLU A 161 30.06 30.46 11.67
C GLU A 161 30.78 31.74 11.21
N GLY A 162 31.00 31.91 9.91
CA GLY A 162 31.57 33.13 9.33
C GLY A 162 30.58 34.30 9.19
N GLU A 163 29.27 34.04 9.15
CA GLU A 163 28.23 35.05 8.87
C GLU A 163 27.38 35.40 10.10
N THR A 164 27.18 34.45 11.02
CA THR A 164 26.34 34.63 12.21
C THR A 164 27.21 34.64 13.47
N GLY A 165 27.94 35.75 13.66
CA GLY A 165 28.79 35.99 14.85
C GLY A 165 27.97 36.17 16.13
N ASP A 166 27.24 35.15 16.56
CA ASP A 166 26.53 35.13 17.83
C ASP A 166 27.31 34.25 18.83
N PRO A 167 28.13 34.84 19.72
CA PRO A 167 29.04 34.12 20.61
C PRO A 167 28.34 33.30 21.70
N ALA A 168 26.99 33.31 21.75
CA ALA A 168 26.20 32.47 22.64
C ALA A 168 25.92 31.06 22.09
N ARG A 169 26.19 30.81 20.80
CA ARG A 169 26.01 29.51 20.12
C ARG A 169 27.31 28.74 19.90
N ASN A 170 28.33 29.00 20.73
CA ASN A 170 29.65 28.41 20.57
C ASN A 170 29.60 26.86 20.65
N GLY A 171 30.01 26.19 19.57
CA GLY A 171 30.56 24.83 19.55
C GLY A 171 29.58 23.66 19.40
N ASP A 172 28.39 23.73 20.03
CA ASP A 172 27.54 22.55 20.20
C ASP A 172 26.24 22.54 19.38
N THR A 173 25.97 23.58 18.58
CA THR A 173 24.76 23.62 17.75
C THR A 173 24.94 22.83 16.46
N GLN A 174 24.11 21.80 16.27
CA GLN A 174 24.04 21.04 15.03
C GLN A 174 23.04 21.68 14.06
N TYR A 175 23.51 22.06 12.88
CA TYR A 175 22.68 22.69 11.86
C TYR A 175 21.86 21.65 11.11
N LEU A 176 20.55 21.91 10.94
CA LEU A 176 19.62 21.04 10.20
C LEU A 176 19.70 19.56 10.63
N PHE A 177 19.87 19.31 11.93
CA PHE A 177 20.19 17.99 12.46
C PHE A 177 19.22 16.89 12.00
N SER A 178 17.92 17.07 12.22
CA SER A 178 16.92 16.04 11.86
C SER A 178 16.83 15.79 10.36
N LEU A 179 17.10 16.81 9.52
CA LEU A 179 17.16 16.64 8.07
C LEU A 179 18.39 15.82 7.68
N MET A 180 19.55 16.18 8.22
CA MET A 180 20.79 15.44 8.01
C MET A 180 20.66 13.99 8.46
N GLU A 181 20.10 13.76 9.64
CA GLU A 181 19.90 12.43 10.22
C GLU A 181 19.01 11.56 9.34
N ALA A 182 17.87 12.08 8.87
CA ALA A 182 17.01 11.40 7.90
C ALA A 182 17.74 11.10 6.58
N CYS A 183 18.48 12.08 6.04
CA CYS A 183 19.29 11.89 4.84
C CYS A 183 20.41 10.86 5.04
N ALA A 184 21.01 10.77 6.23
CA ALA A 184 22.06 9.81 6.54
C ALA A 184 21.52 8.37 6.54
N VAL A 185 20.31 8.16 7.08
CA VAL A 185 19.61 6.85 7.01
C VAL A 185 19.48 6.40 5.56
N ILE A 186 18.94 7.28 4.70
CA ILE A 186 18.72 7.01 3.27
C ILE A 186 20.05 6.80 2.52
N TYR A 187 21.03 7.67 2.74
CA TYR A 187 22.35 7.61 2.08
C TYR A 187 23.08 6.29 2.35
N GLY A 188 22.95 5.76 3.57
CA GLY A 188 23.61 4.52 3.93
C GLY A 188 22.94 3.26 3.39
N CYS A 189 21.74 3.35 2.81
CA CYS A 189 21.02 2.19 2.29
C CYS A 189 21.66 1.66 1.00
N GLU A 190 21.65 0.34 0.85
CA GLU A 190 22.12 -0.39 -0.33
C GLU A 190 20.99 -0.51 -1.36
N THR A 191 19.79 -0.92 -0.93
CA THR A 191 18.68 -1.22 -1.85
C THR A 191 17.73 -0.04 -2.08
N ASP A 192 17.22 0.09 -3.30
CA ASP A 192 16.20 1.12 -3.63
C ASP A 192 14.89 0.88 -2.86
N ALA A 193 14.51 -0.39 -2.66
CA ALA A 193 13.29 -0.74 -1.92
C ALA A 193 13.35 -0.32 -0.44
N ALA A 194 14.51 -0.41 0.20
CA ALA A 194 14.70 0.10 1.56
C ALA A 194 14.69 1.64 1.57
N ARG A 195 15.31 2.29 0.59
CA ARG A 195 15.29 3.76 0.46
C ARG A 195 13.88 4.30 0.36
N GLU A 196 13.04 3.76 -0.51
CA GLU A 196 11.62 4.14 -0.62
C GLU A 196 10.85 3.91 0.68
N THR A 197 11.20 2.84 1.42
CA THR A 197 10.56 2.59 2.72
C THR A 197 10.92 3.66 3.75
N TYR A 198 12.18 4.11 3.79
CA TYR A 198 12.58 5.23 4.64
C TYR A 198 12.02 6.58 4.18
N TYR A 199 11.95 6.85 2.86
CA TYR A 199 11.25 8.03 2.34
C TYR A 199 9.79 8.05 2.78
N ARG A 200 9.13 6.88 2.79
CA ARG A 200 7.77 6.75 3.31
C ARG A 200 7.67 7.09 4.80
N MET A 201 8.63 6.62 5.61
CA MET A 201 8.68 6.93 7.05
C MET A 201 8.95 8.42 7.30
N PHE A 202 9.80 9.03 6.48
CA PHE A 202 10.15 10.45 6.57
C PHE A 202 9.17 11.31 5.76
N LEU A 203 7.99 11.55 6.35
CA LEU A 203 6.94 12.41 5.80
C LEU A 203 6.26 11.91 4.51
N GLN A 204 6.30 10.59 4.25
CA GLN A 204 5.63 9.99 3.08
C GLN A 204 6.13 10.55 1.75
N LEU A 205 7.45 10.78 1.65
CA LEU A 205 8.11 11.30 0.46
C LEU A 205 8.51 10.20 -0.53
N ASP A 206 7.93 9.01 -0.41
CA ASP A 206 8.15 7.90 -1.33
C ASP A 206 7.45 8.13 -2.67
N LEU A 207 8.02 7.57 -3.74
CA LEU A 207 7.52 7.75 -5.10
C LEU A 207 6.06 7.32 -5.23
N ASP A 208 5.67 6.20 -4.63
CA ASP A 208 4.28 5.71 -4.65
C ASP A 208 3.30 6.78 -4.14
N THR A 209 3.61 7.42 -3.00
CA THR A 209 2.73 8.44 -2.39
C THR A 209 2.71 9.72 -3.22
N LEU A 210 3.87 10.15 -3.73
CA LEU A 210 3.97 11.36 -4.56
C LEU A 210 3.22 11.19 -5.90
N GLU A 211 3.29 10.02 -6.53
CA GLU A 211 2.56 9.70 -7.75
C GLU A 211 1.03 9.68 -7.52
N GLU A 212 0.58 9.11 -6.38
CA GLU A 212 -0.83 9.13 -5.97
C GLU A 212 -1.34 10.58 -5.78
N GLU A 213 -0.56 11.44 -5.11
CA GLU A 213 -0.91 12.85 -4.93
C GLU A 213 -0.93 13.62 -6.26
N GLU A 214 0.01 13.33 -7.16
CA GLU A 214 0.05 13.91 -8.50
C GLU A 214 -1.16 13.50 -9.33
N GLU A 215 -1.55 12.23 -9.31
CA GLU A 215 -2.76 11.75 -9.98
C GLU A 215 -4.02 12.42 -9.42
N ALA A 216 -4.14 12.52 -8.09
CA ALA A 216 -5.24 13.23 -7.44
C ALA A 216 -5.26 14.72 -7.81
N LEU A 217 -4.11 15.36 -7.96
CA LEU A 217 -4.00 16.74 -8.43
C LEU A 217 -4.45 16.87 -9.90
N ARG A 218 -3.99 15.97 -10.78
CA ARG A 218 -4.41 15.94 -12.20
C ARG A 218 -5.93 15.81 -12.34
N ASN A 219 -6.54 14.95 -11.52
CA ASN A 219 -8.00 14.76 -11.48
C ASN A 219 -8.73 16.04 -11.02
N ARG A 220 -8.25 16.69 -9.94
CA ARG A 220 -8.82 17.97 -9.47
C ARG A 220 -8.70 19.08 -10.50
N ILE A 221 -7.59 19.15 -11.24
CA ILE A 221 -7.41 20.12 -12.33
C ILE A 221 -8.40 19.85 -13.47
N ALA A 222 -8.62 18.59 -13.82
CA ALA A 222 -9.60 18.21 -14.85
C ALA A 222 -11.03 18.59 -14.44
N GLU A 223 -11.39 18.32 -13.18
CA GLU A 223 -12.68 18.70 -12.61
C GLU A 223 -12.86 20.23 -12.58
N ALA A 224 -11.85 20.98 -12.14
CA ALA A 224 -11.88 22.43 -12.12
C ALA A 224 -12.10 23.03 -13.52
N LYS A 225 -11.45 22.47 -14.56
CA LYS A 225 -11.67 22.86 -15.96
C LYS A 225 -13.09 22.58 -16.41
N LEU A 226 -13.65 21.43 -16.04
CA LEU A 226 -15.03 21.06 -16.36
C LEU A 226 -16.04 22.03 -15.70
N VAL A 227 -15.85 22.34 -14.42
CA VAL A 227 -16.69 23.31 -13.71
C VAL A 227 -16.60 24.69 -14.35
N GLN A 228 -15.39 25.14 -14.71
CA GLN A 228 -15.18 26.41 -15.39
C GLN A 228 -15.93 26.47 -16.74
N GLN A 229 -15.89 25.39 -17.54
CA GLN A 229 -16.64 25.30 -18.79
C GLN A 229 -18.16 25.35 -18.56
N ILE A 230 -18.68 24.67 -17.53
CA ILE A 230 -20.11 24.71 -17.19
C ILE A 230 -20.52 26.13 -16.81
N LEU A 231 -19.74 26.83 -15.98
CA LEU A 231 -20.03 28.20 -15.56
C LEU A 231 -20.02 29.17 -16.76
N GLN A 232 -19.00 29.08 -17.63
CA GLN A 232 -18.93 29.90 -18.85
C GLN A 232 -20.13 29.65 -19.80
N ASN A 233 -20.55 28.39 -19.94
CA ASN A 233 -21.71 28.05 -20.77
C ASN A 233 -23.03 28.55 -20.15
N LYS A 234 -23.17 28.48 -18.83
CA LYS A 234 -24.34 29.04 -18.12
C LYS A 234 -24.41 30.56 -18.24
N GLU A 235 -23.30 31.27 -18.10
CA GLU A 235 -23.25 32.73 -18.27
C GLU A 235 -23.59 33.17 -19.71
N ARG A 236 -23.11 32.43 -20.72
CA ARG A 236 -23.46 32.66 -22.13
C ARG A 236 -24.94 32.38 -22.43
N GLY A 237 -25.53 31.35 -21.81
CA GLY A 237 -26.96 31.05 -21.90
C GLY A 237 -27.83 32.11 -21.22
N CYS A 238 -27.39 32.64 -20.07
CA CYS A 238 -28.12 33.69 -19.33
C CYS A 238 -28.06 35.06 -20.05
N ARG A 239 -26.97 35.39 -20.74
CA ARG A 239 -26.88 36.61 -21.56
C ARG A 239 -27.76 36.57 -22.82
N ARG A 240 -27.93 35.40 -23.44
CA ARG A 240 -28.82 35.24 -24.61
C ARG A 240 -30.29 35.44 -24.25
N THR A 241 -30.74 34.87 -23.13
CA THR A 241 -32.13 35.02 -22.65
C THR A 241 -32.45 36.42 -22.13
N LEU A 242 -31.46 37.19 -21.67
CA LEU A 242 -31.65 38.60 -21.30
C LEU A 242 -31.78 39.50 -22.55
N ASN A 243 -30.99 39.25 -23.59
CA ASN A 243 -31.08 40.00 -24.86
C ASN A 243 -32.38 39.72 -25.63
N ASP A 244 -32.96 38.53 -25.51
CA ASP A 244 -34.26 38.21 -26.11
C ASP A 244 -35.46 38.86 -25.38
N ARG A 245 -35.28 39.34 -24.13
CA ARG A 245 -36.29 40.10 -23.39
C ARG A 245 -36.24 41.62 -23.61
N ILE A 246 -35.18 42.13 -24.26
CA ILE A 246 -34.99 43.55 -24.57
C ILE A 246 -35.08 43.76 -26.10
N GLN A 247 -36.02 43.08 -26.76
CA GLN A 247 -36.53 43.58 -28.05
C GLN A 247 -37.82 44.36 -27.77
N PRO A 248 -37.85 45.69 -27.94
CA PRO A 248 -39.10 46.43 -27.93
C PRO A 248 -39.92 46.00 -29.15
N SER A 249 -41.18 45.65 -28.92
CA SER A 249 -42.17 45.37 -29.95
C SER A 249 -42.48 46.64 -30.75
N THR A 250 -41.67 46.94 -31.76
CA THR A 250 -41.97 47.97 -32.76
C THR A 250 -42.18 47.32 -34.11
N ALA A 251 -43.42 46.88 -34.37
CA ALA A 251 -44.02 46.84 -35.71
C ALA A 251 -45.43 46.23 -35.65
N ALA A 252 -46.42 47.04 -35.30
CA ALA A 252 -47.81 46.81 -35.70
C ALA A 252 -48.40 48.13 -36.20
N TRP A 253 -48.08 48.39 -37.47
CA TRP A 253 -48.80 49.17 -38.47
C TRP A 253 -50.12 49.82 -38.03
N VAL A 254 -50.16 51.15 -38.10
CA VAL A 254 -51.38 51.96 -38.18
C VAL A 254 -51.31 52.77 -39.48
N ALA A 255 -52.42 52.64 -40.24
CA ALA A 255 -52.87 53.40 -41.42
C ALA A 255 -52.08 53.23 -42.73
#